data_AF-A0A972CC67-F1
#
_entry.id   AF-A0A972CC67-F1
#
_cell.length_a   1.000
_cell.length_b   1.000
_cell.length_c   1.000
_cell.angle_alpha   90.00
_cell.angle_beta   90.00
_cell.angle_gamma   90.00
#
_symmetry.space_group_name_H-M   'P 1'
#
loop_
_entity.id
_entity.type
_entity.pdbx_description
1 polymer ?
#
loop_
_entity_poly.entity_id
_entity_poly.type
_entity_poly.pdbx_seq_one_letter_code
_entity_poly.pdbx_strand_id
1 'polypeptide(L)'
;MSNVYDLAHQLKRAIMNSDQYRNYREKKKIVYSNEGNKKMLEDYRMQLLELQMKKLSDKEIEEKELEKLKNLEEILRHNPSINEFLIAEYRFSQLIQDITKIIGEAIDMDLGIGKQ
;
A
#
# COMPACT_ATOMS: atom_id res chain seq x y z
N MET A 1 -12.87 -32.01 -9.44
CA MET A 1 -12.53 -31.32 -8.17
C MET A 1 -11.39 -30.37 -8.48
N SER A 2 -11.56 -29.07 -8.24
CA SER A 2 -10.43 -28.14 -8.33
C SER A 2 -9.52 -28.38 -7.13
N ASN A 3 -8.22 -28.56 -7.39
CA ASN A 3 -7.24 -28.62 -6.31
C ASN A 3 -6.97 -27.19 -5.78
N VAL A 4 -6.23 -27.08 -4.67
CA VAL A 4 -5.92 -25.78 -4.04
C VAL A 4 -5.14 -24.84 -4.97
N TYR A 5 -4.32 -25.36 -5.89
CA TYR A 5 -3.59 -24.55 -6.88
C TYR A 5 -4.52 -23.98 -7.96
N ASP A 6 -5.52 -24.76 -8.41
CA ASP A 6 -6.52 -24.28 -9.35
C ASP A 6 -7.33 -23.13 -8.75
N LEU A 7 -7.72 -23.26 -7.47
CA LEU A 7 -8.43 -22.22 -6.73
C LEU A 7 -7.55 -20.98 -6.52
N ALA A 8 -6.26 -21.15 -6.21
CA ALA A 8 -5.32 -20.03 -6.12
C ALA A 8 -5.17 -19.29 -7.45
N HIS A 9 -5.13 -20.01 -8.58
CA HIS A 9 -5.11 -19.40 -9.91
C HIS A 9 -6.44 -18.69 -10.25
N GLN A 10 -7.58 -19.23 -9.80
CA GLN A 10 -8.88 -18.55 -9.92
C GLN A 10 -8.89 -17.26 -9.10
N LEU A 11 -8.43 -17.30 -7.84
CA LEU A 11 -8.31 -16.14 -6.97
C LEU A 11 -7.41 -15.07 -7.57
N LYS A 12 -6.24 -15.45 -8.12
CA LYS A 12 -5.36 -14.53 -8.88
C LYS A 12 -6.13 -13.81 -9.98
N ARG A 13 -6.89 -14.54 -10.81
CA ARG A 13 -7.68 -13.95 -11.91
C ARG A 13 -8.78 -13.05 -11.38
N ALA A 14 -9.44 -13.42 -10.29
CA ALA A 14 -10.47 -12.59 -9.65
C ALA A 14 -9.89 -11.27 -9.11
N ILE A 15 -8.76 -11.32 -8.39
CA ILE A 15 -8.05 -10.13 -7.91
C ILE A 15 -7.66 -9.23 -9.09
N MET A 16 -7.06 -9.79 -10.14
CA MET A 16 -6.66 -9.01 -11.33
C MET A 16 -7.85 -8.35 -12.06
N ASN A 17 -9.04 -8.93 -11.93
CA ASN A 17 -10.27 -8.41 -12.53
C ASN A 17 -11.11 -7.55 -11.58
N SER A 18 -10.72 -7.45 -10.31
CA SER A 18 -11.41 -6.62 -9.32
C SER A 18 -11.31 -5.14 -9.66
N ASP A 19 -12.37 -4.39 -9.34
CA ASP A 19 -12.41 -2.95 -9.56
C ASP A 19 -11.34 -2.24 -8.73
N GLN A 20 -11.04 -2.75 -7.53
CA GLN A 20 -10.00 -2.25 -6.64
C GLN A 20 -8.63 -2.32 -7.31
N TYR A 21 -8.25 -3.48 -7.86
CA TYR A 21 -6.96 -3.62 -8.54
C TYR A 21 -6.89 -2.82 -9.84
N ARG A 22 -7.96 -2.83 -10.64
CA ARG A 22 -8.01 -2.06 -11.90
C ARG A 22 -7.88 -0.56 -11.65
N ASN A 23 -8.64 -0.03 -10.69
CA ASN A 23 -8.57 1.36 -10.30
C ASN A 23 -7.18 1.72 -9.73
N TYR A 24 -6.64 0.89 -8.82
CA TYR A 24 -5.27 1.07 -8.32
C TYR A 24 -4.25 1.16 -9.46
N ARG A 25 -4.30 0.22 -10.40
CA ARG A 25 -3.38 0.17 -11.55
C ARG A 25 -3.50 1.41 -12.44
N GLU A 26 -4.72 1.86 -12.69
CA GLU A 26 -4.99 3.07 -13.49
C GLU A 26 -4.42 4.32 -12.82
N LYS A 27 -4.79 4.56 -11.54
CA LYS A 27 -4.30 5.72 -10.79
C LYS A 27 -2.78 5.69 -10.62
N LYS A 28 -2.20 4.50 -10.43
CA LYS A 28 -0.74 4.30 -10.44
C LYS A 28 -0.12 4.76 -11.75
N LYS A 29 -0.68 4.36 -12.90
CA LYS A 29 -0.15 4.77 -14.20
C LYS A 29 -0.19 6.29 -14.37
N ILE A 30 -1.31 6.93 -13.99
CA ILE A 30 -1.49 8.37 -14.10
C ILE A 30 -0.47 9.10 -13.23
N VAL A 31 -0.38 8.76 -11.94
CA VAL A 31 0.51 9.48 -11.02
C VAL A 31 1.99 9.30 -11.38
N TYR A 32 2.40 8.10 -11.79
CA TYR A 32 3.81 7.81 -12.14
C TYR A 32 4.21 8.31 -13.54
N SER A 33 3.25 8.68 -14.39
CA SER A 33 3.56 9.33 -15.68
C SER A 33 4.01 10.79 -15.55
N ASN A 34 3.79 11.41 -14.39
CA ASN A 34 4.28 12.75 -14.08
C ASN A 34 5.53 12.65 -13.21
N GLU A 35 6.66 13.16 -13.69
CA GLU A 35 7.94 13.07 -12.98
C GLU A 35 7.94 13.80 -11.64
N GLY A 36 7.22 14.92 -11.54
CA GLY A 36 7.06 15.67 -10.29
C GLY A 36 6.30 14.85 -9.23
N ASN A 37 5.15 14.27 -9.62
CA ASN A 37 4.36 13.43 -8.72
C ASN A 37 5.12 12.18 -8.29
N LYS A 38 5.82 11.54 -9.24
CA LYS A 38 6.67 10.38 -8.95
C LYS A 38 7.72 10.73 -7.90
N LYS A 39 8.45 11.83 -8.09
CA LYS A 39 9.48 12.27 -7.15
C LYS A 39 8.90 12.54 -5.76
N MET A 40 7.78 13.26 -5.68
CA MET A 40 7.11 13.52 -4.39
C MET A 40 6.70 12.23 -3.66
N LEU A 41 6.17 11.23 -4.38
CA LEU A 41 5.82 9.93 -3.82
C LEU A 41 7.04 9.13 -3.35
N GLU A 42 8.13 9.14 -4.13
CA GLU A 42 9.37 8.45 -3.79
C GLU A 42 10.04 9.08 -2.56
N ASP A 43 10.09 10.41 -2.49
CA ASP A 43 10.64 11.16 -1.36
C ASP A 43 9.86 10.85 -0.07
N TYR A 44 8.52 10.79 -0.14
CA TYR A 44 7.68 10.42 0.98
C TYR A 44 7.90 8.97 1.44
N ARG A 45 7.95 8.02 0.50
CA ARG A 45 8.17 6.60 0.81
C ARG A 45 9.53 6.36 1.44
N MET A 46 10.56 7.06 0.97
CA MET A 46 11.90 6.99 1.53
C MET A 46 11.92 7.48 2.99
N GLN A 47 11.31 8.63 3.27
CA GLN A 47 11.25 9.17 4.64
C GLN A 47 10.41 8.28 5.57
N LEU A 48 9.30 7.72 5.07
CA LEU A 48 8.49 6.76 5.83
C LEU A 48 9.31 5.50 6.18
N LEU A 49 10.10 4.99 5.24
CA LEU A 49 10.97 3.84 5.45
C LEU A 49 12.07 4.14 6.47
N GLU A 50 12.72 5.29 6.37
CA GLU A 50 13.75 5.73 7.34
C GLU A 50 13.18 5.79 8.76
N LEU A 51 11.98 6.36 8.93
CA LEU A 51 11.27 6.42 10.21
C LEU A 51 10.92 5.02 10.74
N GLN A 52 10.44 4.12 9.88
CA GLN A 52 10.16 2.73 10.25
C GLN A 52 11.44 1.99 10.69
N MET A 53 12.55 2.19 9.99
CA MET A 53 13.83 1.58 10.34
C MET A 53 14.38 2.09 11.67
N LYS A 54 14.21 3.40 11.95
CA LYS A 54 14.56 3.97 13.26
C LYS A 54 13.72 3.36 14.38
N LYS A 55 12.41 3.24 14.18
CA LYS A 55 11.48 2.61 15.13
C LYS A 55 11.86 1.14 15.42
N LEU A 56 12.27 0.39 14.40
CA LEU A 56 12.71 -1.01 14.56
C LEU A 56 14.07 -1.15 15.25
N SER A 57 14.92 -0.13 15.15
CA SER A 57 16.27 -0.13 15.74
C SER A 57 16.30 0.49 17.13
N ASP A 58 15.14 0.74 17.76
CA ASP A 58 14.97 1.50 19.01
C ASP A 58 15.72 2.85 19.02
N LYS A 59 15.89 3.45 17.84
CA LYS A 59 16.50 4.78 17.70
C LYS A 59 15.46 5.85 17.98
N GLU A 60 15.89 6.89 18.66
CA GLU A 60 15.05 8.06 18.91
C GLU A 60 14.62 8.70 17.58
N ILE A 61 13.32 8.94 17.46
CA ILE A 61 12.73 9.64 16.33
C ILE A 61 12.59 11.10 16.75
N GLU A 62 13.26 12.00 16.03
CA GLU A 62 13.17 13.42 16.35
C GLU A 62 11.79 13.97 15.96
N GLU A 63 11.23 14.85 16.78
CA GLU A 63 9.94 15.49 16.50
C GLU A 63 9.93 16.20 15.14
N LYS A 64 11.06 16.80 14.76
CA LYS A 64 11.27 17.46 13.47
C LYS A 64 11.11 16.51 12.27
N GLU A 65 11.47 15.24 12.43
CA GLU A 65 11.32 14.24 11.35
C GLU A 65 9.86 13.83 11.18
N LEU A 66 9.13 13.69 12.29
CA LEU A 66 7.69 13.46 12.27
C LEU A 66 6.94 14.63 11.65
N GLU A 67 7.30 15.86 12.02
CA GLU A 67 6.71 17.08 11.47
C GLU A 67 6.99 17.19 9.96
N LYS A 68 8.22 16.92 9.52
CA LYS A 68 8.59 16.90 8.11
C LYS A 68 7.77 15.87 7.32
N LEU A 69 7.61 14.66 7.85
CA LEU A 69 6.80 13.62 7.21
C LEU A 69 5.33 14.04 7.10
N LYS A 70 4.75 14.60 8.17
CA LYS A 70 3.36 15.10 8.17
C LYS A 70 3.14 16.19 7.12
N ASN A 71 4.06 17.16 7.03
CA ASN A 71 3.98 18.23 6.04
C ASN A 71 4.04 17.69 4.61
N LEU A 72 4.91 16.70 4.35
CA LEU A 72 4.96 16.05 3.04
C LEU A 72 3.68 15.30 2.73
N GLU A 73 3.13 14.58 3.70
CA GLU A 73 1.87 13.88 3.54
C GLU A 73 0.72 14.84 3.20
N GLU A 74 0.68 16.01 3.86
CA GLU A 74 -0.30 17.05 3.58
C GLU A 74 -0.18 17.58 2.15
N ILE A 75 1.05 17.92 1.71
CA ILE A 75 1.32 18.36 0.33
C ILE A 75 0.88 17.30 -0.69
N LEU A 76 1.17 16.02 -0.43
CA LEU A 76 0.75 14.91 -1.29
C LEU A 76 -0.77 14.82 -1.39
N ARG A 77 -1.49 14.96 -0.27
CA ARG A 77 -2.96 14.93 -0.25
C ARG A 77 -3.60 16.09 -1.00
N HIS A 78 -2.94 17.24 -1.07
CA HIS A 78 -3.42 18.40 -1.84
C HIS A 78 -3.27 18.23 -3.34
N ASN A 79 -2.44 17.29 -3.81
CA ASN A 79 -2.33 16.94 -5.22
C ASN A 79 -3.39 15.90 -5.59
N PRO A 80 -4.40 16.23 -6.43
CA PRO A 80 -5.52 15.34 -6.69
C PRO A 80 -5.09 13.98 -7.27
N SER A 81 -4.13 13.97 -8.20
CA SER A 81 -3.64 12.74 -8.83
C SER A 81 -2.94 11.81 -7.83
N ILE A 82 -2.19 12.39 -6.89
CA ILE A 82 -1.54 11.63 -5.83
C ILE A 82 -2.57 11.14 -4.82
N ASN A 83 -3.49 12.00 -4.38
CA ASN A 83 -4.52 11.65 -3.41
C ASN A 83 -5.43 10.52 -3.94
N GLU A 84 -5.88 10.59 -5.19
CA GLU A 84 -6.66 9.53 -5.82
C GLU A 84 -5.88 8.20 -5.88
N PHE A 85 -4.58 8.27 -6.16
CA PHE A 85 -3.72 7.09 -6.15
C PHE A 85 -3.59 6.50 -4.73
N LEU A 86 -3.36 7.32 -3.71
CA LEU A 86 -3.23 6.85 -2.32
C LEU A 86 -4.54 6.21 -1.82
N ILE A 87 -5.70 6.78 -2.15
CA ILE A 87 -7.01 6.20 -1.82
C ILE A 87 -7.19 4.85 -2.53
N ALA A 88 -6.82 4.76 -3.82
CA ALA A 88 -6.92 3.52 -4.57
C ALA A 88 -5.95 2.44 -4.03
N GLU A 89 -4.73 2.83 -3.63
CA GLU A 89 -3.74 1.96 -2.99
C GLU A 89 -4.24 1.43 -1.65
N TYR A 90 -4.84 2.29 -0.82
CA TYR A 90 -5.44 1.89 0.45
C TYR A 90 -6.56 0.85 0.26
N ARG A 91 -7.52 1.12 -0.63
CA ARG A 91 -8.63 0.20 -0.90
C ARG A 91 -8.16 -1.16 -1.44
N PHE A 92 -7.15 -1.15 -2.31
CA PHE A 92 -6.57 -2.38 -2.81
C PHE A 92 -5.81 -3.14 -1.72
N SER A 93 -5.06 -2.44 -0.85
CA SER A 93 -4.39 -3.03 0.30
C SER A 93 -5.39 -3.70 1.26
N GLN A 94 -6.53 -3.07 1.54
CA GLN A 94 -7.58 -3.67 2.36
C GLN A 94 -8.12 -4.97 1.76
N LEU A 95 -8.43 -4.98 0.46
CA LEU A 95 -8.88 -6.19 -0.24
C LEU A 95 -7.86 -7.33 -0.08
N ILE A 96 -6.57 -7.04 -0.22
CA ILE A 96 -5.52 -8.05 -0.08
C ILE A 96 -5.42 -8.53 1.38
N GLN A 97 -5.49 -7.63 2.36
CA GLN A 97 -5.48 -7.99 3.78
C GLN A 97 -6.64 -8.92 4.13
N ASP A 98 -7.85 -8.61 3.68
CA ASP A 98 -9.04 -9.44 3.90
C ASP A 98 -8.88 -10.83 3.28
N ILE A 99 -8.39 -10.91 2.04
CA ILE A 99 -8.12 -12.18 1.36
C ILE A 99 -7.05 -12.98 2.10
N THR A 100 -5.96 -12.35 2.52
CA THR A 100 -4.89 -12.99 3.27
C THR A 100 -5.42 -13.52 4.60
N LYS A 101 -6.25 -12.75 5.31
CA LYS A 101 -6.86 -13.19 6.56
C LYS A 101 -7.70 -14.45 6.36
N ILE A 102 -8.55 -14.49 5.33
CA ILE A 102 -9.36 -15.67 4.98
C ILE A 102 -8.46 -16.90 4.72
N ILE A 103 -7.35 -16.72 4.01
CA ILE A 103 -6.39 -17.81 3.75
C ILE A 103 -5.73 -18.27 5.06
N GLY A 104 -5.34 -17.34 5.94
CA GLY A 104 -4.72 -17.64 7.23
C GLY A 104 -5.65 -18.38 8.18
N GLU A 105 -6.93 -18.00 8.22
CA GLU A 105 -7.97 -18.69 9.00
C GLU A 105 -8.13 -20.17 8.59
N ALA A 106 -7.90 -20.51 7.32
CA ALA A 106 -7.99 -21.90 6.85
C ALA A 106 -6.87 -22.82 7.38
N ILE A 107 -5.79 -22.25 7.92
CA ILE A 107 -4.61 -22.98 8.42
C ILE A 107 -4.25 -22.58 9.86
N ASP A 108 -5.16 -21.91 10.57
CA ASP A 108 -4.96 -21.36 11.92
C ASP A 108 -3.65 -20.56 12.06
N MET A 109 -3.29 -19.79 11.03
CA MET A 109 -2.03 -19.03 10.96
C MET A 109 -2.29 -17.53 10.75
N ASP A 110 -1.68 -16.69 11.59
CA ASP A 110 -1.56 -15.26 11.31
C ASP A 110 -0.45 -15.03 10.27
N LEU A 111 -0.84 -14.59 9.08
CA LEU A 111 0.09 -14.32 7.98
C LEU A 111 0.80 -12.96 8.10
N GLY A 112 0.51 -12.17 9.14
CA GLY A 112 1.27 -10.95 9.47
C GLY A 112 1.13 -9.81 8.47
N ILE A 113 0.22 -9.90 7.50
CA ILE A 113 -0.01 -8.85 6.49
C ILE A 113 -1.10 -7.91 7.01
N GLY A 114 -0.71 -6.75 7.54
CA GLY A 114 -1.66 -5.70 7.96
C GLY A 114 -1.37 -5.01 9.29
N LYS A 115 -0.29 -5.34 10.01
CA LYS A 115 0.15 -4.52 11.15
C LYS A 115 1.02 -3.35 10.67
N GLN A 116 0.40 -2.21 10.44
CA GLN A 116 1.04 -0.89 10.57
C GLN A 116 0.61 -0.26 11.88
#